data_AF-A0A818VNV1-F1
#
_entry.id   AF-A0A818VNV1-F1
#
_cell.length_a   1.000
_cell.length_b   1.000
_cell.length_c   1.000
_cell.angle_alpha   90.00
_cell.angle_beta   90.00
_cell.angle_gamma   90.00
#
_symmetry.space_group_name_H-M   'P 1'
#
loop_
_entity.id
_entity.type
_entity.pdbx_description
1 polymer ?
#
loop_
_entity_poly.entity_id
_entity_poly.type
_entity_poly.pdbx_seq_one_letter_code
_entity_poly.pdbx_strand_id
1 'polypeptide(L)'
;MSSWKSKVRTPIIFATALERYRTARLNEWILRCKSDSDAYLNGQHLTKYGVQVVVEQLLIDKHCRVLFVMESHMTPEGALIISEALRNNDTLVKLFLSHNKLGDDGTKFLARALSCDNNSTLRELSLCHNGITDLGAEDLARMLASNETLTHLWLGSNKISDLGLERLCEVLISKNKTLQVLSLEWNRFRSYTKFNILVDMLEQNESLMLLNLENCQLFRHGVEQLIDSAKKKENFELLIN
;
A
#
# COMPACT_ATOMS: atom_id res chain seq x y z
N MET A 1 -21.73 8.20 -17.66
CA MET A 1 -22.41 7.28 -16.72
C MET A 1 -22.93 6.07 -17.49
N SER A 2 -22.87 4.89 -16.86
CA SER A 2 -23.56 3.62 -17.19
C SER A 2 -23.21 2.85 -18.48
N SER A 3 -22.11 2.07 -18.46
CA SER A 3 -22.04 0.82 -19.26
C SER A 3 -21.43 -0.40 -18.55
N TRP A 4 -20.89 -0.25 -17.34
CA TRP A 4 -20.38 -1.38 -16.54
C TRP A 4 -21.41 -2.02 -15.60
N LYS A 5 -22.45 -1.28 -15.19
CA LYS A 5 -23.48 -1.78 -14.26
C LYS A 5 -24.38 -2.88 -14.85
N SER A 6 -24.35 -3.12 -16.17
CA SER A 6 -25.21 -4.11 -16.83
C SER A 6 -24.56 -5.48 -17.07
N LYS A 7 -23.26 -5.67 -16.79
CA LYS A 7 -22.56 -6.95 -17.02
C LYS A 7 -22.41 -7.84 -15.79
N VAL A 8 -22.81 -7.39 -14.60
CA VAL A 8 -22.79 -8.21 -13.38
C VAL A 8 -24.17 -8.83 -13.13
N ARG A 9 -24.61 -9.70 -14.04
CA ARG A 9 -25.81 -10.54 -13.84
C ARG A 9 -25.58 -11.96 -14.37
N THR A 10 -24.56 -12.62 -13.84
CA THR A 10 -24.51 -14.08 -13.61
C THR A 10 -23.19 -14.41 -12.90
N PRO A 11 -23.20 -15.15 -11.78
CA PRO A 11 -21.97 -15.78 -11.29
C PRO A 11 -21.52 -16.78 -12.36
N ILE A 12 -20.39 -16.54 -13.01
CA ILE A 12 -19.86 -17.46 -14.02
C ILE A 12 -19.30 -18.68 -13.29
N ILE A 13 -20.10 -19.74 -13.20
CA ILE A 13 -19.77 -21.04 -12.58
C ILE A 13 -18.98 -21.95 -13.57
N PHE A 14 -18.17 -21.40 -14.48
CA PHE A 14 -17.40 -22.22 -15.43
C PHE A 14 -15.92 -21.83 -15.47
N ALA A 15 -15.21 -22.16 -14.39
CA ALA A 15 -13.81 -22.56 -14.49
C ALA A 15 -13.76 -24.08 -14.31
N THR A 16 -13.09 -24.76 -15.23
CA THR A 16 -13.02 -26.23 -15.31
C THR A 16 -12.42 -26.83 -14.04
N ALA A 17 -12.74 -28.09 -13.75
CA ALA A 17 -12.38 -28.76 -12.49
C ALA A 17 -10.86 -28.80 -12.19
N LEU A 18 -9.99 -28.55 -13.17
CA LEU A 18 -8.53 -28.46 -13.02
C LEU A 18 -8.04 -27.05 -12.61
N GLU A 19 -8.84 -26.01 -12.81
CA GLU A 19 -8.53 -24.60 -12.46
C GLU A 19 -8.82 -24.30 -10.98
N ARG A 20 -9.34 -25.31 -10.25
CA ARG A 20 -9.51 -25.34 -8.80
C ARG A 20 -8.18 -25.64 -8.09
N TYR A 21 -7.13 -24.86 -8.34
CA TYR A 21 -6.11 -24.65 -7.29
C TYR A 21 -6.71 -23.71 -6.23
N ARG A 22 -7.76 -24.28 -5.62
CA ARG A 22 -8.58 -23.78 -4.56
C ARG A 22 -7.73 -23.93 -3.31
N THR A 23 -6.94 -22.93 -3.01
CA THR A 23 -6.26 -22.91 -1.72
C THR A 23 -7.32 -22.92 -0.63
N ALA A 24 -7.12 -23.73 0.42
CA ALA A 24 -8.14 -23.96 1.44
C ALA A 24 -8.68 -22.64 2.03
N ARG A 25 -7.78 -21.67 2.23
CA ARG A 25 -8.10 -20.34 2.78
C ARG A 25 -8.97 -19.49 1.86
N LEU A 26 -8.76 -19.53 0.54
CA LEU A 26 -9.61 -18.79 -0.40
C LEU A 26 -11.04 -19.36 -0.42
N ASN A 27 -11.20 -20.69 -0.39
CA ASN A 27 -12.53 -21.29 -0.32
C ASN A 27 -13.23 -20.98 0.99
N GLU A 28 -12.50 -21.08 2.09
CA GLU A 28 -13.03 -20.80 3.42
C GLU A 28 -13.53 -19.36 3.50
N TRP A 29 -12.76 -18.41 2.95
CA TRP A 29 -13.17 -17.01 2.85
C TRP A 29 -14.44 -16.83 2.01
N ILE A 30 -14.50 -17.42 0.80
CA ILE A 30 -15.68 -17.37 -0.08
C ILE A 30 -16.95 -17.90 0.62
N LEU A 31 -16.83 -18.92 1.48
CA LEU A 31 -17.97 -19.47 2.21
C LEU A 31 -18.45 -18.58 3.37
N ARG A 32 -17.61 -17.65 3.85
CA ARG A 32 -17.84 -16.82 5.05
C ARG A 32 -18.43 -15.43 4.80
N CYS A 33 -18.90 -15.13 3.58
CA CYS A 33 -19.39 -13.80 3.14
C CYS A 33 -20.63 -13.24 3.87
N LYS A 34 -20.96 -13.71 5.07
CA LYS A 34 -22.12 -13.29 5.87
C LYS A 34 -21.77 -12.83 7.30
N SER A 35 -20.52 -12.93 7.77
CA SER A 35 -20.09 -12.36 9.06
C SER A 35 -18.56 -12.29 9.15
N ASP A 36 -18.04 -11.09 9.43
CA ASP A 36 -16.62 -10.77 9.68
C ASP A 36 -15.63 -11.52 8.77
N SER A 37 -15.63 -11.09 7.50
CA SER A 37 -15.01 -11.81 6.39
C SER A 37 -13.64 -11.24 6.00
N ASP A 38 -12.84 -10.84 6.99
CA ASP A 38 -11.46 -10.47 6.74
C ASP A 38 -10.70 -11.67 6.12
N ALA A 39 -9.92 -11.36 5.10
CA ALA A 39 -9.32 -12.34 4.21
C ALA A 39 -7.84 -12.51 4.52
N TYR A 40 -7.44 -13.71 4.93
CA TYR A 40 -6.05 -14.05 5.25
C TYR A 40 -5.51 -15.07 4.25
N LEU A 41 -4.93 -14.58 3.16
CA LEU A 41 -4.47 -15.39 2.02
C LEU A 41 -2.94 -15.47 1.93
N ASN A 42 -2.23 -15.21 3.03
CA ASN A 42 -0.76 -15.23 3.07
C ASN A 42 -0.18 -16.61 2.72
N GLY A 43 0.97 -16.61 2.04
CA GLY A 43 1.70 -17.81 1.64
C GLY A 43 0.98 -18.64 0.57
N GLN A 44 -0.14 -18.15 0.04
CA GLN A 44 -0.87 -18.82 -1.03
C GLN A 44 -0.28 -18.39 -2.36
N HIS A 45 0.15 -19.34 -3.19
CA HIS A 45 0.59 -19.06 -4.57
C HIS A 45 -0.62 -18.68 -5.43
N LEU A 46 -1.08 -17.43 -5.29
CA LEU A 46 -2.21 -16.90 -6.04
C LEU A 46 -1.73 -16.58 -7.46
N THR A 47 -2.08 -17.45 -8.40
CA THR A 47 -1.97 -17.14 -9.82
C THR A 47 -2.86 -15.93 -10.15
N LYS A 48 -2.70 -15.33 -11.34
CA LYS A 48 -3.60 -14.26 -11.82
C LYS A 48 -5.09 -14.62 -11.69
N TYR A 49 -5.45 -15.89 -11.86
CA TYR A 49 -6.82 -16.37 -11.71
C TYR A 49 -7.26 -16.42 -10.24
N GLY A 50 -6.37 -16.83 -9.34
CA GLY A 50 -6.63 -16.76 -7.90
C GLY A 50 -6.87 -15.33 -7.43
N VAL A 51 -6.06 -14.38 -7.93
CA VAL A 51 -6.27 -12.95 -7.66
C VAL A 51 -7.59 -12.45 -8.25
N GLN A 52 -7.98 -12.90 -9.45
CA GLN A 52 -9.27 -12.56 -10.04
C GLN A 52 -10.45 -13.04 -9.19
N VAL A 53 -10.39 -14.26 -8.65
CA VAL A 53 -11.42 -14.76 -7.72
C VAL A 53 -11.48 -13.92 -6.45
N VAL A 54 -10.32 -13.49 -5.92
CA VAL A 54 -10.28 -12.57 -4.77
C VAL A 54 -11.02 -11.27 -5.09
N VAL A 55 -10.80 -10.71 -6.27
CA VAL A 55 -11.46 -9.48 -6.71
C VAL A 55 -12.96 -9.66 -6.88
N GLU A 56 -13.40 -10.72 -7.55
CA GLU A 56 -14.83 -11.05 -7.68
C GLU A 56 -15.48 -11.16 -6.30
N GLN A 57 -14.79 -11.78 -5.34
CA GLN A 57 -15.27 -11.91 -3.99
C GLN A 57 -15.31 -10.57 -3.24
N LEU A 58 -14.30 -9.71 -3.36
CA LEU A 58 -14.30 -8.36 -2.78
C LEU A 58 -15.44 -7.48 -3.32
N LEU A 59 -15.91 -7.73 -4.54
CA LEU A 59 -17.01 -6.96 -5.12
C LEU A 59 -18.38 -7.42 -4.61
N ILE A 60 -18.50 -8.70 -4.27
CA ILE A 60 -19.73 -9.30 -3.72
C ILE A 60 -19.81 -9.06 -2.21
N ASP A 61 -18.70 -9.28 -1.52
CA ASP A 61 -18.60 -9.18 -0.07
C ASP A 61 -18.49 -7.72 0.37
N LYS A 62 -19.56 -7.24 1.00
CA LYS A 62 -19.64 -5.88 1.55
C LYS A 62 -19.20 -5.76 3.02
N HIS A 63 -18.62 -6.81 3.57
CA HIS A 63 -18.25 -6.91 4.98
C HIS A 63 -16.74 -6.99 5.16
N CYS A 64 -15.99 -7.52 4.19
CA CYS A 64 -14.54 -7.61 4.23
C CYS A 64 -13.92 -6.20 4.38
N ARG A 65 -13.16 -6.01 5.48
CA ARG A 65 -12.45 -4.75 5.81
C ARG A 65 -10.95 -4.91 5.64
N VAL A 66 -10.43 -6.12 5.80
CA VAL A 66 -9.00 -6.39 5.78
C VAL A 66 -8.67 -7.52 4.81
N LEU A 67 -7.69 -7.27 3.95
CA LEU A 67 -7.16 -8.25 3.01
C LEU A 67 -5.65 -8.39 3.19
N PHE A 68 -5.23 -9.58 3.61
CA PHE A 68 -3.83 -9.99 3.68
C PHE A 68 -3.51 -10.94 2.53
N VAL A 69 -2.59 -10.54 1.65
CA VAL A 69 -2.07 -11.35 0.54
C VAL A 69 -0.55 -11.21 0.51
N MET A 70 0.10 -11.60 1.61
CA MET A 70 1.54 -11.54 1.77
C MET A 70 2.21 -12.85 1.34
N GLU A 71 3.47 -12.80 0.90
CA GLU A 71 4.24 -14.00 0.53
C GLU A 71 3.55 -14.87 -0.54
N SER A 72 2.82 -14.25 -1.47
CA SER A 72 1.98 -14.93 -2.46
C SER A 72 2.59 -15.02 -3.85
N HIS A 73 3.84 -14.57 -4.02
CA HIS A 73 4.52 -14.42 -5.31
C HIS A 73 3.73 -13.57 -6.34
N MET A 74 2.91 -12.64 -5.85
CA MET A 74 2.11 -11.78 -6.72
C MET A 74 3.00 -10.92 -7.61
N THR A 75 2.69 -10.89 -8.90
CA THR A 75 3.38 -10.13 -9.94
C THR A 75 2.67 -8.79 -10.19
N PRO A 76 3.22 -7.87 -11.01
CA PRO A 76 2.54 -6.62 -11.38
C PRO A 76 1.13 -6.84 -11.95
N GLU A 77 0.91 -7.93 -12.71
CA GLU A 77 -0.41 -8.28 -13.25
C GLU A 77 -1.42 -8.60 -12.14
N GLY A 78 -0.98 -9.23 -11.05
CA GLY A 78 -1.83 -9.45 -9.88
C GLY A 78 -2.21 -8.13 -9.20
N ALA A 79 -1.26 -7.20 -9.05
CA ALA A 79 -1.56 -5.87 -8.54
C ALA A 79 -2.51 -5.09 -9.44
N LEU A 80 -2.40 -5.21 -10.78
CA LEU A 80 -3.36 -4.61 -11.71
C LEU A 80 -4.78 -5.09 -11.41
N ILE A 81 -4.97 -6.41 -11.27
CA ILE A 81 -6.27 -7.01 -10.98
C ILE A 81 -6.82 -6.49 -9.64
N ILE A 82 -6.02 -6.48 -8.57
CA ILE A 82 -6.42 -5.89 -7.27
C ILE A 82 -6.81 -4.41 -7.42
N SER A 83 -6.05 -3.65 -8.20
CA SER A 83 -6.28 -2.22 -8.43
C SER A 83 -7.63 -1.94 -9.11
N GLU A 84 -8.09 -2.84 -9.97
CA GLU A 84 -9.43 -2.75 -10.58
C GLU A 84 -10.55 -2.98 -9.56
N ALA A 85 -10.32 -3.87 -8.59
CA ALA A 85 -11.23 -4.10 -7.48
C ALA A 85 -11.33 -2.89 -6.57
N LEU A 86 -10.18 -2.31 -6.19
CA LEU A 86 -10.09 -1.16 -5.29
C LEU A 86 -10.88 0.05 -5.82
N ARG A 87 -10.98 0.23 -7.14
CA ARG A 87 -11.78 1.32 -7.74
C ARG A 87 -13.29 1.15 -7.57
N ASN A 88 -13.76 -0.07 -7.28
CA ASN A 88 -15.18 -0.43 -7.19
C ASN A 88 -15.56 -1.06 -5.84
N ASN A 89 -14.59 -1.20 -4.93
CA ASN A 89 -14.80 -1.66 -3.57
C ASN A 89 -14.81 -0.44 -2.63
N ASP A 90 -15.85 -0.40 -1.80
CA ASP A 90 -16.18 0.67 -0.87
C ASP A 90 -16.17 0.17 0.58
N THR A 91 -15.52 -0.97 0.85
CA THR A 91 -15.55 -1.62 2.17
C THR A 91 -14.18 -1.89 2.73
N LEU A 92 -13.19 -2.18 1.88
CA LEU A 92 -11.84 -2.50 2.29
C LEU A 92 -11.17 -1.26 2.91
N VAL A 93 -10.65 -1.47 4.10
CA VAL A 93 -9.98 -0.47 4.94
C VAL A 93 -8.48 -0.74 4.99
N LYS A 94 -8.07 -2.02 4.97
CA LYS A 94 -6.66 -2.41 5.11
C LYS A 94 -6.25 -3.41 4.04
N LEU A 95 -5.12 -3.15 3.40
CA LEU A 95 -4.55 -3.99 2.35
C LEU A 95 -3.06 -4.26 2.63
N PHE A 96 -2.74 -5.53 2.85
CA PHE A 96 -1.37 -5.97 3.14
C PHE A 96 -0.85 -6.87 2.02
N LEU A 97 0.10 -6.35 1.24
CA LEU A 97 0.69 -7.01 0.07
C LEU A 97 2.20 -7.22 0.23
N SER A 98 2.69 -7.26 1.47
CA SER A 98 4.12 -7.40 1.76
C SER A 98 4.70 -8.72 1.25
N HIS A 99 6.00 -8.74 0.95
CA HIS A 99 6.72 -9.92 0.47
C HIS A 99 6.16 -10.50 -0.85
N ASN A 100 5.82 -9.63 -1.80
CA ASN A 100 5.47 -10.02 -3.17
C ASN A 100 6.52 -9.49 -4.18
N LYS A 101 6.18 -9.53 -5.48
CA LYS A 101 7.06 -9.08 -6.58
C LYS A 101 6.35 -8.02 -7.43
N LEU A 102 5.72 -7.06 -6.76
CA LEU A 102 4.92 -6.04 -7.46
C LEU A 102 5.78 -5.06 -8.27
N GLY A 103 6.98 -4.73 -7.81
CA GLY A 103 7.85 -3.74 -8.44
C GLY A 103 7.18 -2.38 -8.63
N ASP A 104 7.79 -1.55 -9.47
CA ASP A 104 7.26 -0.22 -9.78
C ASP A 104 5.94 -0.28 -10.57
N ASP A 105 5.82 -1.20 -11.52
CA ASP A 105 4.59 -1.35 -12.33
C ASP A 105 3.37 -1.73 -11.49
N GLY A 106 3.51 -2.70 -10.57
CA GLY A 106 2.43 -3.06 -9.65
C GLY A 106 2.07 -1.92 -8.72
N THR A 107 3.08 -1.20 -8.22
CA THR A 107 2.89 0.00 -7.38
C THR A 107 2.15 1.11 -8.11
N LYS A 108 2.48 1.34 -9.38
CA LYS A 108 1.80 2.32 -10.24
C LYS A 108 0.32 2.01 -10.43
N PHE A 109 -0.04 0.74 -10.60
CA PHE A 109 -1.45 0.35 -10.73
C PHE A 109 -2.23 0.64 -9.45
N LEU A 110 -1.66 0.31 -8.29
CA LEU A 110 -2.25 0.58 -6.98
C LEU A 110 -2.36 2.07 -6.73
N ALA A 111 -1.29 2.83 -6.96
CA ALA A 111 -1.25 4.28 -6.82
C ALA A 111 -2.37 4.93 -7.66
N ARG A 112 -2.49 4.55 -8.94
CA ARG A 112 -3.56 5.07 -9.81
C ARG A 112 -4.96 4.70 -9.33
N ALA A 113 -5.16 3.55 -8.70
CA ALA A 113 -6.47 3.17 -8.16
C ALA A 113 -6.84 4.01 -6.93
N LEU A 114 -5.87 4.31 -6.08
CA LEU A 114 -6.06 5.10 -4.86
C LEU A 114 -6.11 6.61 -5.13
N SER A 115 -5.61 7.08 -6.27
CA SER A 115 -5.80 8.46 -6.74
C SER A 115 -7.21 8.74 -7.28
N CYS A 116 -8.02 7.72 -7.53
CA CYS A 116 -9.39 7.93 -8.03
C CYS A 116 -10.36 8.24 -6.89
N ASP A 117 -11.26 9.22 -7.09
CA ASP A 117 -12.27 9.65 -6.12
C ASP A 117 -13.20 8.54 -5.59
N ASN A 118 -13.23 7.39 -6.28
CA ASN A 118 -14.06 6.26 -5.90
C ASN A 118 -13.50 5.42 -4.74
N ASN A 119 -12.18 5.48 -4.46
CA ASN A 119 -11.62 4.76 -3.32
C ASN A 119 -11.56 5.69 -2.09
N SER A 120 -12.67 5.70 -1.35
CA SER A 120 -12.81 6.55 -0.15
C SER A 120 -12.59 5.81 1.17
N THR A 121 -12.30 4.50 1.12
CA THR A 121 -12.32 3.63 2.32
C THR A 121 -10.98 3.09 2.75
N LEU A 122 -9.99 2.93 1.85
CA LEU A 122 -8.70 2.39 2.26
C LEU A 122 -8.00 3.39 3.20
N ARG A 123 -7.48 2.88 4.31
CA ARG A 123 -6.77 3.63 5.36
C ARG A 123 -5.34 3.13 5.54
N GLU A 124 -5.12 1.84 5.34
CA GLU A 124 -3.84 1.18 5.63
C GLU A 124 -3.36 0.37 4.42
N LEU A 125 -2.13 0.65 3.97
CA LEU A 125 -1.50 -0.03 2.86
C LEU A 125 -0.07 -0.45 3.21
N SER A 126 0.20 -1.76 3.15
CA SER A 126 1.55 -2.29 3.33
C SER A 126 2.08 -2.89 2.03
N LEU A 127 3.20 -2.36 1.57
CA LEU A 127 3.95 -2.79 0.38
C LEU A 127 5.39 -3.15 0.73
N CYS A 128 5.66 -3.56 1.96
CA CYS A 128 7.02 -3.93 2.37
C CYS A 128 7.57 -5.07 1.51
N HIS A 129 8.86 -5.04 1.19
CA HIS A 129 9.52 -6.11 0.45
C HIS A 129 8.85 -6.43 -0.91
N ASN A 130 8.66 -5.41 -1.76
CA ASN A 130 8.05 -5.56 -3.10
C ASN A 130 8.99 -5.17 -4.24
N GLY A 131 10.23 -4.81 -3.95
CA GLY A 131 11.22 -4.40 -4.95
C GLY A 131 10.94 -3.02 -5.56
N ILE A 132 10.20 -2.16 -4.85
CA ILE A 132 9.85 -0.80 -5.26
C ILE A 132 11.11 0.07 -5.31
N THR A 133 11.27 0.86 -6.36
CA THR A 133 12.37 1.81 -6.55
C THR A 133 11.85 3.25 -6.43
N ASP A 134 12.69 4.23 -6.78
CA ASP A 134 12.29 5.64 -6.80
C ASP A 134 11.13 5.91 -7.76
N LEU A 135 10.97 5.12 -8.82
CA LEU A 135 9.86 5.28 -9.77
C LEU A 135 8.51 4.95 -9.12
N GLY A 136 8.42 3.81 -8.41
CA GLY A 136 7.21 3.46 -7.67
C GLY A 136 6.96 4.41 -6.49
N ALA A 137 8.01 4.91 -5.83
CA ALA A 137 7.88 5.94 -4.79
C ALA A 137 7.31 7.26 -5.35
N GLU A 138 7.71 7.66 -6.56
CA GLU A 138 7.13 8.83 -7.23
C GLU A 138 5.65 8.62 -7.57
N ASP A 139 5.27 7.44 -8.06
CA ASP A 139 3.85 7.11 -8.30
C ASP A 139 3.04 7.18 -7.00
N LEU A 140 3.58 6.67 -5.88
CA LEU A 140 2.95 6.79 -4.56
C LEU A 140 2.87 8.24 -4.09
N ALA A 141 3.91 9.04 -4.29
CA ALA A 141 3.89 10.46 -3.95
C ALA A 141 2.79 11.20 -4.74
N ARG A 142 2.69 10.95 -6.06
CA ARG A 142 1.59 11.51 -6.87
C ARG A 142 0.22 11.07 -6.37
N MET A 143 0.10 9.84 -5.87
CA MET A 143 -1.14 9.36 -5.27
C MET A 143 -1.48 10.07 -3.96
N LEU A 144 -0.51 10.23 -3.06
CA LEU A 144 -0.70 10.95 -1.80
C LEU A 144 -1.08 12.42 -2.01
N ALA A 145 -0.71 13.02 -3.14
CA ALA A 145 -1.06 14.41 -3.45
C ALA A 145 -2.57 14.66 -3.60
N SER A 146 -3.35 13.62 -3.94
CA SER A 146 -4.80 13.70 -4.10
C SER A 146 -5.58 12.75 -3.19
N ASN A 147 -4.91 11.78 -2.57
CA ASN A 147 -5.55 10.83 -1.68
C ASN A 147 -5.65 11.40 -0.26
N GLU A 148 -6.88 11.58 0.21
CA GLU A 148 -7.19 12.13 1.54
C GLU A 148 -7.64 11.06 2.54
N THR A 149 -7.46 9.78 2.20
CA THR A 149 -8.00 8.66 2.97
C THR A 149 -6.94 7.81 3.62
N LEU A 150 -5.82 7.59 2.94
CA LEU A 150 -4.73 6.77 3.45
C LEU A 150 -4.06 7.45 4.64
N THR A 151 -3.99 6.73 5.75
CA THR A 151 -3.38 7.19 7.01
C THR A 151 -2.09 6.42 7.31
N HIS A 152 -1.96 5.17 6.84
CA HIS A 152 -0.77 4.35 7.08
C HIS A 152 -0.21 3.79 5.78
N LEU A 153 1.09 4.00 5.57
CA LEU A 153 1.82 3.50 4.41
C LEU A 153 3.14 2.89 4.86
N TRP A 154 3.28 1.58 4.69
CA TRP A 154 4.53 0.86 4.96
C TRP A 154 5.22 0.46 3.66
N LEU A 155 6.46 0.93 3.49
CA LEU A 155 7.31 0.76 2.31
C LEU A 155 8.65 0.13 2.66
N GLY A 156 8.76 -0.51 3.82
CA GLY A 156 10.01 -1.07 4.30
C GLY A 156 10.60 -2.15 3.40
N SER A 157 11.91 -2.37 3.51
CA SER A 157 12.66 -3.38 2.75
C SER A 157 12.46 -3.30 1.22
N ASN A 158 12.35 -2.08 0.69
CA ASN A 158 12.33 -1.82 -0.75
C ASN A 158 13.69 -1.28 -1.23
N LYS A 159 13.74 -0.78 -2.47
CA LYS A 159 14.94 -0.22 -3.11
C LYS A 159 14.78 1.29 -3.32
N ILE A 160 14.03 1.96 -2.45
CA ILE A 160 13.85 3.42 -2.48
C ILE A 160 15.17 4.06 -2.04
N SER A 161 15.63 5.04 -2.81
CA SER A 161 16.83 5.82 -2.55
C SER A 161 16.46 7.24 -2.08
N ASP A 162 17.47 8.11 -1.98
CA ASP A 162 17.28 9.52 -1.60
C ASP A 162 16.31 10.25 -2.54
N LEU A 163 16.26 9.85 -3.82
CA LEU A 163 15.38 10.47 -4.80
C LEU A 163 13.90 10.16 -4.50
N GLY A 164 13.56 8.89 -4.26
CA GLY A 164 12.19 8.51 -3.90
C GLY A 164 11.78 9.06 -2.54
N LEU A 165 12.71 9.15 -1.58
CA LEU A 165 12.48 9.82 -0.30
C LEU A 165 12.15 11.30 -0.49
N GLU A 166 12.90 12.02 -1.34
CA GLU A 166 12.66 13.43 -1.64
C GLU A 166 11.23 13.63 -2.19
N ARG A 167 10.78 12.77 -3.12
CA ARG A 167 9.41 12.84 -3.66
C ARG A 167 8.33 12.63 -2.61
N LEU A 168 8.51 11.67 -1.71
CA LEU A 168 7.58 11.40 -0.62
C LEU A 168 7.53 12.58 0.37
N CYS A 169 8.68 13.16 0.73
CA CYS A 169 8.73 14.30 1.62
C CYS A 169 8.12 15.57 0.99
N GLU A 170 8.43 15.85 -0.29
CA GLU A 170 7.88 17.00 -1.04
C GLU A 170 6.35 17.01 -1.01
N VAL A 171 5.71 15.84 -1.22
CA VAL A 171 4.25 15.76 -1.20
C VAL A 171 3.66 15.89 0.22
N LEU A 172 4.32 15.34 1.24
CA LEU A 172 3.88 15.46 2.63
C LEU A 172 4.00 16.91 3.14
N ILE A 173 5.00 17.66 2.65
CA ILE A 173 5.13 19.09 2.92
C ILE A 173 4.00 19.86 2.25
N SER A 174 3.84 19.67 0.94
CA SER A 174 3.09 20.61 0.09
C SER A 174 1.60 20.29 -0.11
N LYS A 175 1.19 19.02 0.03
CA LYS A 175 -0.16 18.56 -0.37
C LYS A 175 -0.83 17.65 0.65
N ASN A 176 -0.17 16.58 1.08
CA ASN A 176 -0.82 15.56 1.88
C ASN A 176 -0.81 15.94 3.37
N LYS A 177 -2.01 16.04 3.96
CA LYS A 177 -2.24 16.33 5.39
C LYS A 177 -3.06 15.22 6.07
N THR A 178 -3.01 14.01 5.52
CA THR A 178 -3.84 12.88 5.97
C THR A 178 -3.01 11.69 6.41
N LEU A 179 -1.82 11.49 5.83
CA LEU A 179 -0.92 10.41 6.22
C LEU A 179 -0.40 10.65 7.63
N GLN A 180 -0.53 9.64 8.48
CA GLN A 180 -0.14 9.64 9.90
C GLN A 180 1.07 8.75 10.15
N VAL A 181 1.19 7.64 9.41
CA VAL A 181 2.29 6.68 9.56
C VAL A 181 2.96 6.46 8.23
N LEU A 182 4.26 6.74 8.18
CA LEU A 182 5.13 6.41 7.05
C LEU A 182 6.30 5.55 7.54
N SER A 183 6.38 4.35 6.99
CA SER A 183 7.45 3.42 7.32
C SER A 183 8.33 3.18 6.09
N LEU A 184 9.61 3.49 6.22
CA LEU A 184 10.61 3.40 5.16
C LEU A 184 11.81 2.54 5.58
N GLU A 185 11.69 1.77 6.65
CA GLU A 185 12.75 0.94 7.23
C GLU A 185 13.43 0.06 6.18
N TRP A 186 14.73 -0.23 6.34
CA TRP A 186 15.47 -1.10 5.42
C TRP A 186 15.46 -0.65 3.94
N ASN A 187 15.24 0.63 3.64
CA ASN A 187 15.49 1.21 2.30
C ASN A 187 16.94 1.70 2.17
N ARG A 188 17.35 2.01 0.93
CA ARG A 188 18.77 2.24 0.58
C ARG A 188 19.06 3.73 0.39
N PHE A 189 18.98 4.51 1.46
CA PHE A 189 19.41 5.91 1.43
C PHE A 189 20.93 5.98 1.39
N ARG A 190 21.48 6.89 0.58
CA ARG A 190 22.94 7.04 0.42
C ARG A 190 23.40 8.34 1.08
N SER A 191 24.69 8.36 1.39
CA SER A 191 25.44 9.34 2.22
C SER A 191 25.23 10.85 2.00
N TYR A 192 24.46 11.26 0.99
CA TYR A 192 24.17 12.67 0.70
C TYR A 192 22.66 12.93 0.61
N THR A 193 21.83 12.11 1.28
CA THR A 193 20.43 12.47 1.52
C THR A 193 20.42 13.92 1.99
N LYS A 194 19.64 14.77 1.32
CA LYS A 194 19.39 16.13 1.79
C LYS A 194 18.63 15.99 3.11
N PHE A 195 19.32 15.77 4.23
CA PHE A 195 18.70 15.60 5.56
C PHE A 195 17.72 16.73 5.87
N ASN A 196 18.00 17.91 5.34
CA ASN A 196 17.12 19.05 5.34
C ASN A 196 15.69 18.70 4.90
N ILE A 197 15.46 17.86 3.89
CA ILE A 197 14.10 17.55 3.44
C ILE A 197 13.30 16.75 4.49
N LEU A 198 13.96 15.88 5.26
CA LEU A 198 13.31 15.17 6.35
C LEU A 198 12.97 16.13 7.50
N VAL A 199 13.90 17.02 7.84
CA VAL A 199 13.68 18.08 8.86
C VAL A 199 12.54 19.01 8.42
N ASP A 200 12.60 19.53 7.20
CA ASP A 200 11.59 20.39 6.60
C ASP A 200 10.22 19.70 6.59
N MET A 201 10.19 18.40 6.30
CA MET A 201 8.96 17.60 6.34
C MET A 201 8.41 17.51 7.76
N LEU A 202 9.25 17.22 8.77
CA LEU A 202 8.79 17.19 10.16
C LEU A 202 8.30 18.57 10.64
N GLU A 203 8.92 19.66 10.21
CA GLU A 203 8.53 21.01 10.60
C GLU A 203 7.24 21.49 9.93
N GLN A 204 6.97 21.10 8.67
CA GLN A 204 5.84 21.59 7.87
C GLN A 204 4.64 20.62 7.78
N ASN A 205 4.85 19.33 8.00
CA ASN A 205 3.77 18.35 8.00
C ASN A 205 3.17 18.23 9.41
N GLU A 206 1.86 18.42 9.53
CA GLU A 206 1.15 18.37 10.81
C GLU A 206 0.39 17.06 11.05
N SER A 207 0.28 16.20 10.04
CA SER A 207 -0.52 14.98 10.10
C SER A 207 0.28 13.75 10.52
N LEU A 208 1.57 13.70 10.17
CA LEU A 208 2.46 12.59 10.42
C LEU A 208 2.76 12.50 11.91
N MET A 209 2.49 11.32 12.47
CA MET A 209 2.68 10.95 13.87
C MET A 209 3.78 9.89 14.02
N LEU A 210 4.06 9.10 12.99
CA LEU A 210 5.13 8.12 13.02
C LEU A 210 5.94 8.15 11.73
N LEU A 211 7.26 8.27 11.88
CA LEU A 211 8.22 8.07 10.81
C LEU A 211 9.22 6.97 11.20
N ASN A 212 9.24 5.88 10.45
CA ASN A 212 10.21 4.81 10.63
C ASN A 212 11.30 4.85 9.56
N LEU A 213 12.55 5.01 9.99
CA LEU A 213 13.78 5.04 9.18
C LEU A 213 14.83 4.04 9.73
N GLU A 214 14.41 3.06 10.53
CA GLU A 214 15.29 2.01 11.05
C GLU A 214 16.02 1.31 9.90
N ASN A 215 17.30 1.03 10.09
CA ASN A 215 18.13 0.30 9.12
C ASN A 215 18.22 0.94 7.71
N CYS A 216 17.99 2.25 7.60
CA CYS A 216 18.11 2.99 6.33
C CYS A 216 19.52 3.53 6.03
N GLN A 217 20.54 3.15 6.83
CA GLN A 217 21.93 3.59 6.65
C GLN A 217 22.13 5.12 6.66
N LEU A 218 21.34 5.82 7.47
CA LEU A 218 21.45 7.26 7.66
C LEU A 218 22.82 7.61 8.29
N PHE A 219 23.60 8.47 7.64
CA PHE A 219 24.90 8.92 8.15
C PHE A 219 24.72 9.87 9.33
N ARG A 220 25.64 9.84 10.30
CA ARG A 220 25.53 10.58 11.56
C ARG A 220 25.30 12.09 11.41
N HIS A 221 25.77 12.70 10.32
CA HIS A 221 25.62 14.13 10.10
C HIS A 221 24.19 14.46 9.63
N GLY A 222 23.38 15.07 10.48
CA GLY A 222 21.98 15.43 10.21
C GLY A 222 20.94 14.63 11.02
N VAL A 223 21.32 13.48 11.58
CA VAL A 223 20.43 12.67 12.45
C VAL A 223 20.05 13.42 13.72
N GLU A 224 21.00 14.13 14.34
CA GLU A 224 20.72 14.94 15.54
C GLU A 224 19.67 16.02 15.27
N GLN A 225 19.77 16.74 14.15
CA GLN A 225 18.79 17.75 13.75
C GLN A 225 17.41 17.14 13.49
N LEU A 226 17.37 15.95 12.89
CA LEU A 226 16.13 15.22 12.67
C LEU A 226 15.47 14.82 13.99
N ILE A 227 16.25 14.26 14.92
CA ILE A 227 15.79 13.90 16.26
C ILE A 227 15.27 15.13 17.02
N ASP A 228 16.01 16.23 16.97
CA ASP A 228 15.61 17.47 17.64
C ASP A 228 14.33 18.06 17.03
N SER A 229 14.16 17.96 15.72
CA SER A 229 12.92 18.36 15.03
C SER A 229 11.74 17.46 15.40
N ALA A 230 11.97 16.15 15.49
CA ALA A 230 10.96 15.18 15.94
C ALA A 230 10.50 15.44 17.37
N LYS A 231 11.42 15.75 18.30
CA LYS A 231 11.10 16.06 19.72
C LYS A 231 10.22 17.31 19.90
N LYS A 232 10.20 18.23 18.93
CA LYS A 232 9.34 19.43 18.98
C LYS A 232 7.87 19.10 18.65
N LYS A 233 7.59 17.94 18.04
CA LYS A 233 6.23 17.54 17.67
C LYS A 233 5.58 16.77 18.81
N GLU A 234 4.36 17.16 19.16
CA GLU A 234 3.56 16.41 20.14
C GLU A 234 3.09 15.07 19.55
N ASN A 235 3.11 14.02 20.35
CA ASN A 235 2.66 12.66 19.96
C ASN A 235 3.33 12.12 18.69
N PHE A 236 4.58 12.51 18.44
CA PHE A 236 5.36 12.04 17.30
C PHE A 236 6.38 10.97 17.69
N GLU A 237 6.44 9.90 16.92
CA GLU A 237 7.36 8.78 17.09
C GLU A 237 8.33 8.72 15.90
N LEU A 238 9.63 8.85 16.19
CA LEU A 238 10.70 8.66 15.22
C LEU A 238 11.42 7.34 15.54
N LEU A 239 11.34 6.37 14.64
CA LEU A 239 12.10 5.13 14.75
C LEU A 239 13.35 5.24 13.87
N ILE A 240 14.53 5.20 14.49
CA ILE A 240 15.84 5.36 13.83
C ILE A 240 16.92 4.64 14.66
N ASN A 241 17.98 4.15 14.00
CA ASN A 241 19.10 3.44 14.63
C ASN A 241 20.12 4.37 15.29
#